data_AF-A0A1S1WTB0-F1
#
_entry.id   AF-A0A1S1WTB0-F1
#
_cell.length_a   1.000
_cell.length_b   1.000
_cell.length_c   1.000
_cell.angle_alpha   90.00
_cell.angle_beta   90.00
_cell.angle_gamma   90.00
#
_symmetry.space_group_name_H-M   'P 1'
#
loop_
_entity.id
_entity.type
_entity.pdbx_description
1 polymer ?
#
loop_
_entity_poly.entity_id
_entity_poly.type
_entity_poly.pdbx_seq_one_letter_code
_entity_poly.pdbx_strand_id
1 'polypeptide(L)'
;MADAIGLPEKTEEAVKQALAGVTPEQMLAVKQADQQFAAKMQELGFQNQQALEAIAAGDRASAREREVKTGDITPRLLAAVVVAGFFAIMALMIFQELPPTGRDSLLVLVGALGAAFGSIIQYYYGSSAGSAEKARTIDAMKRSGAGLQ
;
A
#
# COMPACT_ATOMS: atom_id res chain seq x y z
N MET A 1 10.35 25.92 -12.22
CA MET A 1 11.22 27.08 -11.90
C MET A 1 11.50 27.96 -13.12
N ALA A 2 12.30 27.53 -14.10
CA ALA A 2 12.60 28.36 -15.29
C ALA A 2 11.34 28.79 -16.09
N ASP A 3 10.37 27.88 -16.29
CA ASP A 3 9.11 28.20 -16.98
C ASP A 3 8.19 29.14 -16.18
N ALA A 4 8.28 29.17 -14.85
CA ALA A 4 7.47 30.06 -14.00
C ALA A 4 8.02 31.49 -13.96
N ILE A 5 9.30 31.67 -14.29
CA ILE A 5 10.00 32.97 -14.28
C ILE A 5 9.98 33.61 -15.68
N GLY A 6 9.56 32.88 -16.73
CA GLY A 6 9.41 33.41 -18.08
C GLY A 6 10.74 33.69 -18.80
N LEU A 7 11.81 32.97 -18.45
CA LEU A 7 13.13 33.18 -19.04
C LEU A 7 13.25 32.49 -20.42
N PRO A 8 13.81 33.17 -21.44
CA PRO A 8 14.04 32.59 -22.76
C PRO A 8 15.15 31.52 -22.79
N GLU A 9 16.06 31.51 -21.79
CA GLU A 9 17.10 30.49 -21.64
C GLU A 9 17.04 29.78 -20.27
N LYS A 10 17.13 28.44 -20.29
CA LYS A 10 16.99 27.55 -19.12
C LYS A 10 18.34 27.09 -18.55
N THR A 11 19.32 27.98 -18.43
CA THR A 11 20.67 27.67 -17.89
C THR A 11 20.75 27.95 -16.38
N GLU A 12 21.53 27.16 -15.63
CA GLU A 12 21.67 27.31 -14.17
C GLU A 12 22.19 28.69 -13.74
N GLU A 13 23.07 29.29 -14.54
CA GLU A 13 23.61 30.65 -14.34
C GLU A 13 22.52 31.73 -14.48
N ALA A 14 21.65 31.61 -15.50
CA ALA A 14 20.54 32.54 -15.74
C ALA A 14 19.48 32.48 -14.62
N VAL A 15 19.23 31.29 -14.07
CA VAL A 15 18.32 31.10 -12.93
C VAL A 15 18.90 31.75 -11.66
N LYS A 16 20.21 31.65 -11.41
CA LYS A 16 20.87 32.26 -10.24
C LYS A 16 20.89 33.79 -10.30
N GLN A 17 21.11 34.39 -11.47
CA GLN A 17 21.05 35.86 -11.63
C GLN A 17 19.63 36.41 -11.52
N ALA A 18 18.63 35.70 -12.04
CA ALA A 18 17.22 36.09 -11.90
C ALA A 18 16.73 36.05 -10.45
N LEU A 19 17.30 35.16 -9.62
CA LEU A 19 16.99 35.05 -8.19
C LEU A 19 17.43 36.28 -7.36
N ALA A 20 18.37 37.09 -7.85
CA ALA A 20 18.87 38.28 -7.14
C ALA A 20 17.94 39.51 -7.25
N GLY A 21 16.93 39.48 -8.14
CA GLY A 21 16.02 40.60 -8.40
C GLY A 21 14.53 40.21 -8.47
N VAL A 22 14.16 39.09 -7.85
CA VAL A 22 12.79 38.53 -7.94
C VAL A 22 11.78 39.47 -7.30
N THR A 23 10.79 39.87 -8.08
CA THR A 23 9.65 40.66 -7.60
C THR A 23 8.77 39.82 -6.65
N PRO A 24 8.06 40.44 -5.69
CA PRO A 24 7.14 39.72 -4.80
C PRO A 24 6.13 38.84 -5.54
N GLU A 25 5.66 39.27 -6.73
CA GLU A 25 4.76 38.50 -7.59
C GLU A 25 5.43 37.22 -8.12
N GLN A 26 6.70 37.29 -8.51
CA GLN A 26 7.46 36.12 -8.97
C GLN A 26 7.80 35.15 -7.83
N MET A 27 8.06 35.65 -6.62
CA MET A 27 8.20 34.79 -5.43
C MET A 27 6.89 34.06 -5.11
N LEU A 28 5.74 34.73 -5.25
CA LEU A 28 4.44 34.10 -5.07
C LEU A 28 4.18 33.02 -6.12
N ALA A 29 4.52 33.27 -7.39
CA ALA A 29 4.40 32.29 -8.48
C ALA A 29 5.28 31.05 -8.24
N VAL A 30 6.52 31.25 -7.76
CA VAL A 30 7.42 30.13 -7.38
C VAL A 30 6.81 29.32 -6.23
N LYS A 31 6.31 29.98 -5.18
CA LYS A 31 5.69 29.30 -4.05
C LYS A 31 4.44 28.52 -4.45
N GLN A 32 3.62 29.06 -5.35
CA GLN A 32 2.46 28.37 -5.92
C GLN A 32 2.88 27.15 -6.74
N ALA A 33 3.92 27.28 -7.57
CA ALA A 33 4.46 26.17 -8.35
C ALA A 33 5.00 25.05 -7.45
N ASP A 34 5.68 25.38 -6.34
CA ASP A 34 6.15 24.40 -5.36
C ASP A 34 5.00 23.69 -4.66
N GLN A 35 3.95 24.42 -4.27
CA GLN A 35 2.76 23.82 -3.68
C GLN A 35 2.04 22.87 -4.65
N GLN A 36 1.89 23.28 -5.91
CA GLN A 36 1.31 22.44 -6.96
C GLN A 36 2.16 21.20 -7.22
N PHE A 37 3.48 21.35 -7.26
CA PHE A 37 4.40 20.23 -7.41
C PHE A 37 4.30 19.27 -6.22
N ALA A 38 4.29 19.77 -4.99
CA ALA A 38 4.15 18.95 -3.79
C ALA A 38 2.82 18.18 -3.79
N ALA A 39 1.71 18.85 -4.11
CA ALA A 39 0.40 18.22 -4.25
C ALA A 39 0.41 17.15 -5.35
N LYS A 40 1.05 17.42 -6.50
CA LYS A 40 1.13 16.46 -7.60
C LYS A 40 1.97 15.24 -7.24
N MET A 41 3.09 15.44 -6.54
CA MET A 41 3.94 14.35 -6.06
C MET A 41 3.19 13.48 -5.05
N GLN A 42 2.40 14.08 -4.16
CA GLN A 42 1.57 13.35 -3.23
C GLN A 42 0.46 12.56 -3.95
N GLU A 43 -0.22 13.18 -4.93
CA GLU A 43 -1.23 12.51 -5.75
C GLU A 43 -0.64 11.30 -6.50
N LEU A 44 0.51 11.48 -7.17
CA LEU A 44 1.21 10.41 -7.86
C LEU A 44 1.63 9.28 -6.91
N GLY A 45 2.06 9.63 -5.69
CA GLY A 45 2.38 8.65 -4.64
C GLY A 45 1.18 7.80 -4.27
N PHE A 46 0.01 8.41 -4.05
CA PHE A 46 -1.23 7.68 -3.78
C PHE A 46 -1.69 6.82 -4.97
N GLN A 47 -1.59 7.35 -6.20
CA GLN A 47 -1.93 6.60 -7.41
C GLN A 47 -1.03 5.38 -7.60
N ASN A 48 0.28 5.51 -7.35
CA ASN A 48 1.22 4.39 -7.41
C ASN A 48 0.86 3.31 -6.39
N GLN A 49 0.61 3.69 -5.13
CA GLN A 49 0.20 2.76 -4.08
C GLN A 49 -1.09 2.02 -4.45
N GLN A 50 -2.08 2.73 -4.98
CA GLN A 50 -3.35 2.14 -5.42
C GLN A 50 -3.15 1.18 -6.60
N ALA A 51 -2.28 1.51 -7.54
CA ALA A 51 -1.94 0.64 -8.66
C ALA A 51 -1.25 -0.65 -8.19
N LEU A 52 -0.29 -0.55 -7.26
CA LEU A 52 0.37 -1.71 -6.65
C LEU A 52 -0.62 -2.61 -5.90
N GLU A 53 -1.53 -2.02 -5.12
CA GLU A 53 -2.62 -2.77 -4.46
C GLU A 53 -3.52 -3.49 -5.47
N ALA A 54 -3.87 -2.83 -6.57
CA ALA A 54 -4.71 -3.41 -7.62
C ALA A 54 -4.03 -4.58 -8.33
N ILE A 55 -2.74 -4.46 -8.65
CA ILE A 55 -1.94 -5.56 -9.23
C ILE A 55 -1.92 -6.75 -8.26
N ALA A 56 -1.57 -6.51 -6.99
CA ALA A 56 -1.51 -7.58 -5.98
C ALA A 56 -2.90 -8.21 -5.72
N ALA A 57 -3.99 -7.45 -5.85
CA ALA A 57 -5.35 -8.00 -5.80
C ALA A 57 -5.66 -8.84 -7.04
N GLY A 58 -5.26 -8.40 -8.23
CA GLY A 58 -5.39 -9.12 -9.50
C GLY A 58 -4.65 -10.46 -9.49
N ASP A 59 -3.43 -10.50 -8.97
CA ASP A 59 -2.64 -11.73 -8.85
C ASP A 59 -3.35 -12.77 -7.97
N ARG A 60 -3.94 -12.33 -6.84
CA ARG A 60 -4.72 -13.20 -5.95
C ARG A 60 -5.99 -13.70 -6.64
N ALA A 61 -6.70 -12.84 -7.36
CA ALA A 61 -7.90 -13.21 -8.10
C ALA A 61 -7.59 -14.26 -9.17
N SER A 62 -6.53 -14.05 -9.95
CA SER A 62 -6.03 -14.99 -10.96
C SER A 62 -5.66 -16.35 -10.35
N ALA A 63 -4.95 -16.35 -9.20
CA ALA A 63 -4.59 -17.57 -8.50
C ALA A 63 -5.83 -18.36 -8.02
N ARG A 64 -6.85 -17.68 -7.47
CA ARG A 64 -8.12 -18.30 -7.06
C ARG A 64 -8.92 -18.82 -8.26
N GLU A 65 -8.94 -18.07 -9.36
CA GLU A 65 -9.61 -18.51 -10.59
C GLU A 65 -8.96 -19.77 -11.15
N ARG A 66 -7.61 -19.87 -11.12
CA ARG A 66 -6.89 -21.10 -11.44
C ARG A 66 -7.32 -22.24 -10.51
N GLU A 67 -7.34 -22.03 -9.20
CA GLU A 67 -7.76 -23.04 -8.21
C GLU A 67 -9.14 -23.62 -8.56
N VAL A 68 -10.10 -22.75 -8.87
CA VAL A 68 -11.47 -23.14 -9.26
C VAL A 68 -11.47 -23.91 -10.58
N LYS A 69 -10.73 -23.45 -11.59
CA LYS A 69 -10.68 -24.09 -12.92
C LYS A 69 -10.00 -25.46 -12.89
N THR A 70 -8.94 -25.61 -12.11
CA THR A 70 -8.13 -26.84 -12.09
C THR A 70 -8.55 -27.81 -10.97
N GLY A 71 -9.39 -27.38 -10.03
CA GLY A 71 -9.72 -28.15 -8.83
C GLY A 71 -8.51 -28.39 -7.92
N ASP A 72 -7.54 -27.47 -7.94
CA ASP A 72 -6.27 -27.64 -7.23
C ASP A 72 -6.49 -27.51 -5.72
N ILE A 73 -6.32 -28.61 -4.98
CA ILE A 73 -6.48 -28.64 -3.52
C ILE A 73 -5.24 -28.16 -2.77
N THR A 74 -4.12 -27.94 -3.46
CA THR A 74 -2.83 -27.59 -2.85
C THR A 74 -2.90 -26.33 -1.99
N PRO A 75 -3.54 -25.21 -2.42
CA PRO A 75 -3.65 -24.02 -1.60
C PRO A 75 -4.41 -24.29 -0.29
N ARG A 76 -5.47 -25.10 -0.35
CA ARG A 76 -6.31 -25.45 0.82
C ARG A 76 -5.55 -26.31 1.81
N LEU A 77 -4.86 -27.33 1.31
CA LEU A 77 -4.05 -28.22 2.15
C LEU A 77 -2.91 -27.45 2.83
N LEU A 78 -2.20 -26.61 2.07
CA LEU A 78 -1.10 -25.80 2.61
C LEU A 78 -1.61 -24.86 3.70
N ALA A 79 -2.74 -24.19 3.46
CA ALA A 79 -3.36 -23.32 4.45
C ALA A 79 -3.77 -24.09 5.72
N ALA A 80 -4.40 -25.26 5.57
CA ALA A 80 -4.78 -26.10 6.70
C ALA A 80 -3.56 -26.54 7.52
N VAL A 81 -2.47 -26.94 6.86
CA VAL A 81 -1.22 -27.34 7.52
C VAL A 81 -0.60 -26.18 8.30
N VAL A 82 -0.52 -24.98 7.72
CA VAL A 82 0.05 -23.82 8.41
C VAL A 82 -0.82 -23.40 9.60
N VAL A 83 -2.15 -23.37 9.43
CA VAL A 83 -3.08 -23.03 10.52
C VAL A 83 -2.96 -24.06 11.66
N ALA A 84 -3.00 -25.35 11.33
CA ALA A 84 -2.84 -26.41 12.32
C ALA A 84 -1.48 -26.35 13.03
N GLY A 85 -0.39 -26.14 12.29
CA GLY A 85 0.96 -25.99 12.83
C GLY A 85 1.09 -24.79 13.77
N PHE A 86 0.49 -23.65 13.40
CA PHE A 86 0.48 -22.46 14.24
C PHE A 86 -0.24 -22.71 15.57
N PHE A 87 -1.45 -23.26 15.54
CA PHE A 87 -2.20 -23.57 16.76
C PHE A 87 -1.56 -24.68 17.60
N ALA A 88 -0.91 -25.66 16.97
CA ALA A 88 -0.16 -26.69 17.68
C ALA A 88 1.03 -26.11 18.45
N ILE A 89 1.81 -25.22 17.82
CA ILE A 89 2.93 -24.54 18.48
C ILE A 89 2.41 -23.64 19.62
N MET A 90 1.33 -22.90 19.40
CA MET A 90 0.70 -22.09 20.45
C MET A 90 0.23 -22.93 21.64
N ALA A 91 -0.42 -24.07 21.39
CA ALA A 91 -0.83 -24.98 22.45
C ALA A 91 0.38 -25.53 23.21
N LEU A 92 1.45 -25.96 22.51
CA LEU A 92 2.68 -26.43 23.15
C LEU A 92 3.30 -25.36 24.05
N MET A 93 3.31 -24.10 23.63
CA MET A 93 3.83 -22.98 24.44
C MET A 93 2.97 -22.64 25.66
N ILE A 94 1.66 -22.94 25.62
CA ILE A 94 0.74 -22.75 26.75
C ILE A 94 0.93 -23.87 27.78
N PHE A 95 1.09 -25.11 27.32
CA PHE A 95 1.12 -26.30 28.19
C PHE A 95 2.52 -26.77 28.59
N GLN A 96 3.59 -26.28 27.95
CA GLN A 96 4.97 -26.62 28.28
C GLN A 96 5.85 -25.37 28.41
N GLU A 97 6.75 -25.39 29.39
CA GLU A 97 7.77 -24.36 29.53
C GLU A 97 8.78 -24.46 28.38
N LEU A 98 9.04 -23.33 27.74
CA LEU A 98 10.03 -23.26 26.67
C LEU A 98 11.43 -23.47 27.25
N PRO A 99 12.26 -24.33 26.64
CA PRO A 99 13.65 -24.50 27.07
C PRO A 99 14.38 -23.15 26.99
N PRO A 100 15.23 -22.80 27.99
CA PRO A 100 15.98 -21.54 27.99
C PRO A 100 16.87 -21.41 26.75
N THR A 101 17.38 -22.55 26.27
CA THR A 101 18.16 -22.67 25.04
C THR A 101 17.21 -22.67 23.84
N GLY A 102 17.18 -21.57 23.07
CA GLY A 102 16.39 -21.46 21.83
C GLY A 102 15.04 -20.76 21.97
N ARG A 103 14.69 -20.25 23.15
CA ARG A 103 13.48 -19.42 23.38
C ARG A 103 13.39 -18.26 22.39
N ASP A 104 14.49 -17.54 22.17
CA ASP A 104 14.51 -16.39 21.27
C ASP A 104 14.25 -16.80 19.81
N SER A 105 14.86 -17.90 19.36
CA SER A 105 14.61 -18.48 18.03
C SER A 105 13.15 -18.90 17.86
N LEU A 106 12.54 -19.48 18.90
CA LEU A 106 11.13 -19.85 18.93
C LEU A 106 10.21 -18.62 18.85
N LEU A 107 10.52 -17.55 19.58
CA LEU A 107 9.75 -16.30 19.51
C LEU A 107 9.82 -15.66 18.12
N VAL A 108 11.00 -15.65 17.48
CA VAL A 108 11.15 -15.18 16.09
C VAL A 108 10.33 -16.05 15.13
N LEU A 109 10.36 -17.37 15.29
CA LEU A 109 9.60 -18.30 14.46
C LEU A 109 8.09 -18.08 14.60
N VAL A 110 7.59 -17.83 15.82
CA VAL A 110 6.19 -17.48 16.08
C VAL A 110 5.80 -16.19 15.36
N GLY A 111 6.67 -15.18 15.37
CA GLY A 111 6.44 -13.94 14.62
C GLY A 111 6.32 -14.17 13.11
N ALA A 112 7.23 -14.96 12.53
CA ALA A 112 7.18 -15.33 11.11
C ALA A 112 5.92 -16.15 10.75
N LEU A 113 5.53 -17.10 11.62
CA LEU A 113 4.29 -17.86 11.48
C LEU A 113 3.05 -16.96 11.53
N GLY A 114 3.02 -15.95 12.42
CA GLY A 114 1.94 -14.98 12.49
C GLY A 114 1.80 -14.16 11.20
N ALA A 115 2.92 -13.74 10.60
CA ALA A 115 2.91 -13.05 9.30
C ALA A 115 2.43 -13.96 8.15
N ALA A 116 2.86 -15.24 8.15
CA ALA A 116 2.39 -16.23 7.19
C ALA A 116 0.88 -16.49 7.32
N PHE A 117 0.38 -16.61 8.56
CA PHE A 117 -1.06 -16.73 8.83
C PHE A 117 -1.84 -15.53 8.29
N GLY A 118 -1.39 -14.30 8.56
CA GLY A 118 -1.99 -13.09 8.00
C GLY A 118 -2.02 -13.10 6.46
N SER A 119 -0.94 -13.58 5.84
CA SER A 119 -0.86 -13.72 4.37
C SER A 119 -1.84 -14.75 3.81
N ILE A 120 -2.07 -15.86 4.52
CA ILE A 120 -3.09 -16.86 4.17
C ILE A 120 -4.48 -16.26 4.29
N ILE A 121 -4.81 -15.56 5.38
CA ILE A 121 -6.09 -14.87 5.54
C ILE A 121 -6.30 -13.86 4.41
N GLN A 122 -5.27 -13.09 4.06
CA GLN A 122 -5.32 -12.17 2.92
C GLN A 122 -5.51 -12.91 1.58
N TYR A 123 -4.91 -14.10 1.41
CA TYR A 123 -5.11 -14.91 0.21
C TYR A 123 -6.54 -15.43 0.08
N TYR A 124 -7.24 -15.77 1.16
CA TYR A 124 -8.62 -16.29 1.09
C TYR A 124 -9.70 -15.19 1.18
N TYR A 125 -9.48 -14.20 2.03
CA TYR A 125 -10.49 -13.17 2.38
C TYR A 125 -10.10 -11.77 1.92
N GLY A 126 -8.87 -11.57 1.45
CA GLY A 126 -8.40 -10.28 0.96
C GLY A 126 -9.07 -9.87 -0.35
N SER A 127 -9.27 -8.56 -0.51
CA SER A 127 -9.85 -7.83 -1.65
C SER A 127 -11.38 -7.84 -1.80
N SER A 128 -12.11 -8.94 -1.58
CA SER A 128 -13.56 -8.93 -1.86
C SER A 128 -14.38 -8.04 -0.90
N ALA A 129 -14.07 -8.06 0.39
CA ALA A 129 -14.74 -7.19 1.37
C ALA A 129 -14.24 -5.75 1.29
N GLY A 130 -12.92 -5.55 1.19
CA GLY A 130 -12.31 -4.22 1.16
C GLY A 130 -12.66 -3.41 -0.10
N SER A 131 -12.76 -4.04 -1.27
CA SER A 131 -13.17 -3.35 -2.50
C SER A 131 -14.66 -2.99 -2.50
N ALA A 132 -15.52 -3.84 -1.94
CA ALA A 132 -16.95 -3.55 -1.79
C ALA A 132 -17.18 -2.40 -0.79
N GLU A 133 -16.44 -2.39 0.32
CA GLU A 133 -16.45 -1.31 1.31
C GLU A 133 -15.96 0.01 0.69
N LYS A 134 -14.81 0.00 0.01
CA LYS A 134 -14.27 1.18 -0.70
C LYS A 134 -15.25 1.70 -1.75
N ALA A 135 -15.89 0.81 -2.52
CA ALA A 135 -16.90 1.18 -3.53
C ALA A 135 -18.13 1.82 -2.89
N ARG A 136 -18.62 1.28 -1.76
CA ARG A 136 -19.73 1.87 -0.99
C ARG A 136 -19.38 3.24 -0.42
N THR A 137 -18.19 3.40 0.13
CA THR A 137 -17.70 4.68 0.67
C THR A 137 -17.57 5.74 -0.43
N ILE A 138 -17.06 5.36 -1.60
CA ILE A 138 -16.98 6.27 -2.76
C ILE A 138 -18.37 6.64 -3.27
N ASP A 139 -19.30 5.69 -3.36
CA ASP A 139 -20.70 5.95 -3.76
C ASP A 139 -21.40 6.87 -2.75
N ALA A 140 -21.19 6.65 -1.45
CA ALA A 140 -21.70 7.50 -0.37
C ALA A 140 -21.13 8.93 -0.44
N MET A 141 -19.81 9.09 -0.67
CA MET A 141 -19.18 10.40 -0.85
C MET A 141 -19.69 11.13 -2.10
N LYS A 142 -19.90 10.41 -3.21
CA LYS A 142 -20.49 10.99 -4.43
C LYS A 142 -21.91 11.49 -4.18
N ARG A 143 -22.72 10.75 -3.43
CA ARG A 143 -24.09 11.15 -3.06
C ARG A 143 -24.11 12.34 -2.10
N SER A 144 -23.20 12.41 -1.13
CA SER A 144 -23.14 13.56 -0.22
C SER A 144 -22.61 14.82 -0.92
N GLY A 145 -21.69 14.67 -1.89
CA GLY A 145 -21.20 15.78 -2.71
C GLY A 145 -22.19 16.28 -3.75
N ALA A 146 -23.09 15.42 -4.24
CA ALA A 146 -24.14 15.78 -5.19
C ALA A 146 -25.34 16.51 -4.54
N GLY A 147 -25.46 16.49 -3.21
CA GLY A 147 -26.51 17.21 -2.47
C GLY A 147 -26.13 18.62 -2.02
N LEU A 148 -24.96 19.13 -2.42
CA LEU A 148 -24.43 20.46 -2.09
C LEU A 148 -24.30 21.38 -3.31
N GLN A 149 -24.95 21.05 -4.42
CA GLN A 149 -25.11 21.94 -5.58
C GLN A 149 -26.57 22.37 -5.73
#